data_AF-A0A7X8FF05-F1
#
_entry.id   AF-A0A7X8FF05-F1
#
_cell.length_a   1.000
_cell.length_b   1.000
_cell.length_c   1.000
_cell.angle_alpha   90.00
_cell.angle_beta   90.00
_cell.angle_gamma   90.00
#
_symmetry.space_group_name_H-M   'P 1'
#
loop_
_entity.id
_entity.type
_entity.pdbx_description
1 polymer ?
#
loop_
_entity_poly.entity_id
_entity_poly.type
_entity_poly.pdbx_seq_one_letter_code
_entity_poly.pdbx_strand_id
1 'polypeptide(L)'
;MIGRFTLEDNLNIINLLIYESIRKLSDFPEIGAVIPEEDAPGAQRGYRRIVVTPYSIFYRVLEDRIVIARVLHGRQNWIQSIFPIYGKK
;
A
#
# COMPACT_ATOMS: atom_id res chain seq x y z
N MET A 1 -12.76 -27.81 -17.50
CA MET A 1 -12.56 -26.64 -18.37
C MET A 1 -11.97 -25.54 -17.52
N ILE A 2 -10.63 -25.45 -17.49
CA ILE A 2 -9.92 -24.39 -16.75
C ILE A 2 -9.72 -23.26 -17.75
N GLY A 3 -10.48 -22.17 -17.61
CA GLY A 3 -10.36 -20.99 -18.45
C GLY A 3 -8.94 -20.46 -18.39
N ARG A 4 -8.29 -20.32 -19.56
CA ARG A 4 -6.99 -19.66 -19.68
C ARG A 4 -7.21 -18.17 -19.41
N PHE A 5 -7.00 -17.74 -18.17
CA PHE A 5 -6.83 -16.32 -17.86
C PHE A 5 -5.54 -15.85 -18.51
N THR A 6 -5.62 -14.81 -19.34
CA THR A 6 -4.44 -14.20 -19.94
C THR A 6 -3.71 -13.33 -18.91
N LEU A 7 -2.45 -12.99 -19.18
CA LEU A 7 -1.70 -12.05 -18.31
C LEU A 7 -2.36 -10.66 -18.27
N GLU A 8 -3.02 -10.26 -19.36
CA GLU A 8 -3.76 -9.00 -19.45
C GLU A 8 -5.00 -9.01 -18.55
N ASP A 9 -5.75 -10.13 -18.51
CA ASP A 9 -6.89 -10.28 -17.59
C ASP A 9 -6.45 -10.14 -16.13
N ASN A 10 -5.33 -10.76 -15.77
CA ASN A 10 -4.77 -10.67 -14.42
C ASN A 10 -4.34 -9.24 -14.07
N LEU A 11 -3.72 -8.52 -15.00
CA LEU A 11 -3.31 -7.13 -14.79
C LEU A 11 -4.53 -6.22 -14.60
N ASN A 12 -5.58 -6.41 -15.40
CA ASN A 12 -6.81 -5.64 -15.31
C ASN A 12 -7.54 -5.86 -13.97
N ILE A 13 -7.60 -7.12 -13.51
CA ILE A 13 -8.18 -7.45 -12.20
C ILE A 13 -7.38 -6.80 -11.07
N ILE A 14 -6.06 -6.87 -11.12
CA ILE A 14 -5.19 -6.24 -10.11
C ILE A 14 -5.39 -4.73 -10.07
N ASN A 15 -5.41 -4.07 -11.23
CA ASN A 15 -5.64 -2.63 -11.34
C ASN A 15 -6.99 -2.23 -10.74
N LEU A 16 -8.05 -3.00 -11.05
CA LEU A 16 -9.38 -2.77 -10.49
C LEU A 16 -9.41 -2.91 -8.97
N LEU A 17 -8.77 -3.95 -8.42
CA LEU A 17 -8.73 -4.18 -6.97
C LEU A 17 -7.96 -3.07 -6.23
N ILE A 18 -6.83 -2.62 -6.79
CA ILE A 18 -6.06 -1.49 -6.24
C ILE A 18 -6.89 -0.21 -6.32
N TYR A 19 -7.51 0.07 -7.46
CA TYR A 19 -8.33 1.26 -7.65
C TYR A 19 -9.50 1.33 -6.66
N GLU A 20 -10.28 0.25 -6.52
CA GLU A 20 -11.39 0.21 -5.57
C GLU A 20 -10.91 0.35 -4.12
N SER A 21 -9.74 -0.19 -3.78
CA SER A 21 -9.16 -0.05 -2.45
C SER A 21 -8.75 1.39 -2.17
N ILE A 22 -8.16 2.09 -3.14
CA ILE A 22 -7.83 3.52 -3.01
C ILE A 22 -9.09 4.37 -2.95
N ARG A 23 -10.11 4.07 -3.78
CA ARG A 23 -11.38 4.80 -3.77
C ARG A 23 -12.06 4.76 -2.40
N LYS A 24 -12.03 3.61 -1.73
CA LYS A 24 -12.57 3.45 -0.35
C LYS A 24 -11.86 4.34 0.67
N LEU A 25 -10.61 4.74 0.44
CA LEU A 25 -9.91 5.64 1.35
C LEU A 25 -10.56 7.02 1.43
N SER A 26 -11.21 7.48 0.36
CA SER A 26 -11.93 8.76 0.37
C SER A 26 -13.09 8.75 1.36
N ASP A 27 -13.80 7.62 1.45
CA ASP A 27 -14.94 7.45 2.36
C ASP A 27 -14.47 7.05 3.77
N PHE A 28 -13.41 6.24 3.84
CA PHE A 28 -12.91 5.66 5.09
C PHE A 28 -11.37 5.73 5.16
N PRO A 29 -10.80 6.90 5.49
CA PRO A 29 -9.36 7.09 5.51
C PRO A 29 -8.64 6.24 6.55
N GLU A 30 -9.33 5.79 7.61
CA GLU A 30 -8.71 5.09 8.73
C GLU A 30 -8.78 3.56 8.67
N ILE A 31 -9.30 2.98 7.57
CA ILE A 31 -9.48 1.51 7.44
C ILE A 31 -8.17 0.72 7.43
N GLY A 32 -7.06 1.38 7.04
CA GLY A 32 -5.75 0.78 7.07
C GLY A 32 -5.21 0.67 8.49
N ALA A 33 -4.59 -0.48 8.79
CA ALA A 33 -3.90 -0.71 10.05
C ALA A 33 -2.75 0.28 10.20
N VAL A 34 -2.66 0.93 11.36
CA VAL A 34 -1.53 1.80 11.71
C VAL A 34 -0.26 0.96 11.77
N ILE A 35 0.79 1.44 11.12
CA ILE A 35 2.10 0.82 11.18
C ILE A 35 2.80 1.34 12.45
N PRO A 36 3.17 0.45 13.39
CA PRO A 36 3.94 0.81 14.56
C PRO A 36 5.27 1.48 14.17
N GLU A 37 5.75 2.39 15.00
CA GLU A 37 7.04 3.04 14.76
C GLU A 37 8.21 2.07 14.85
N GLU A 38 8.11 1.04 15.69
CA GLU A 38 9.13 -0.02 15.80
C GLU A 38 9.29 -0.82 14.50
N ASP A 39 8.21 -1.00 13.75
CA ASP A 39 8.19 -1.67 12.46
C ASP A 39 8.67 -0.76 11.32
N ALA A 40 8.82 0.54 11.62
CA ALA A 40 9.11 1.59 10.67
C ALA A 40 10.11 2.65 11.22
N PRO A 41 11.32 2.26 11.65
CA PRO A 41 12.27 3.22 12.22
C PRO A 41 12.68 4.28 11.20
N GLY A 42 12.54 5.56 11.56
CA GLY A 42 12.87 6.69 10.68
C GLY A 42 11.76 7.09 9.69
N ALA A 43 10.64 6.37 9.67
CA ALA A 43 9.43 6.81 9.00
C ALA A 43 8.80 8.01 9.71
N GLN A 44 8.17 8.90 8.96
CA GLN A 44 7.24 9.83 9.59
C GLN A 44 6.04 9.07 10.18
N ARG A 45 5.63 9.40 11.40
CA ARG A 45 4.52 8.72 12.10
C ARG A 45 3.21 8.78 11.31
N GLY A 46 2.32 7.84 11.60
CA GLY A 46 0.94 7.82 11.06
C GLY A 46 0.80 7.13 9.71
N TYR A 47 1.78 6.31 9.30
CA TYR A 47 1.59 5.42 8.16
C TYR A 47 0.53 4.36 8.46
N ARG A 48 -0.27 4.06 7.45
CA ARG A 48 -1.30 3.03 7.46
C ARG A 48 -1.06 2.07 6.30
N ARG A 49 -1.45 0.80 6.48
CA ARG A 49 -1.34 -0.25 5.48
C ARG A 49 -2.69 -0.89 5.20
N ILE A 50 -3.00 -1.09 3.93
CA ILE A 50 -4.07 -1.98 3.46
C ILE A 50 -3.45 -3.11 2.64
N VAL A 51 -3.90 -4.33 2.87
CA VAL A 51 -3.50 -5.50 2.09
C VAL A 51 -4.51 -5.70 0.97
N VAL A 52 -4.02 -5.71 -0.27
CA VAL A 52 -4.78 -5.99 -1.50
C VAL A 52 -4.06 -7.13 -2.21
N THR A 53 -4.27 -8.37 -1.76
CA THR A 53 -3.47 -9.53 -2.18
C THR A 53 -3.28 -9.61 -3.70
N PRO A 54 -2.04 -9.80 -4.19
CA PRO A 54 -0.81 -10.01 -3.43
C PRO A 54 -0.08 -8.73 -3.03
N TYR A 55 -0.67 -7.54 -3.18
CA TYR A 55 -0.07 -6.24 -2.92
C TYR A 55 -0.40 -5.67 -1.54
N SER A 56 0.31 -4.61 -1.16
CA SER A 56 0.06 -3.78 0.01
C SER A 56 0.19 -2.32 -0.36
N ILE A 57 -0.78 -1.53 0.07
CA ILE A 57 -0.85 -0.08 -0.15
C ILE A 57 -0.46 0.60 1.16
N PHE A 58 0.57 1.45 1.10
CA PHE A 58 1.07 2.25 2.21
C PHE A 58 0.68 3.69 1.99
N TYR A 59 -0.02 4.28 2.96
CA TYR A 59 -0.54 5.63 2.83
C TYR A 59 -0.55 6.38 4.16
N ARG A 60 -0.81 7.68 4.10
CA ARG A 60 -0.99 8.56 5.26
C ARG A 60 -2.21 9.43 5.07
N VAL A 61 -2.88 9.70 6.18
CA VAL A 61 -3.97 10.67 6.27
C VAL A 61 -3.36 11.96 6.80
N LEU A 62 -3.46 13.03 6.01
CA LEU A 62 -3.13 14.40 6.41
C LEU A 62 -4.44 15.17 6.63
N GLU A 63 -4.35 16.39 7.13
CA GLU A 63 -5.53 17.22 7.44
C GLU A 63 -6.43 17.47 6.22
N ASP A 64 -5.85 17.63 5.04
CA ASP A 64 -6.55 18.01 3.80
C ASP A 64 -6.64 16.89 2.76
N ARG A 65 -5.86 15.82 2.91
CA ARG A 65 -5.69 14.80 1.86
C ARG A 65 -5.13 13.49 2.35
N ILE A 66 -5.25 12.49 1.48
CA ILE A 66 -4.63 11.18 1.64
C ILE A 66 -3.45 11.07 0.69
N VAL A 67 -2.29 10.68 1.21
CA VAL A 67 -1.06 10.50 0.41
C VAL A 67 -0.74 9.02 0.33
N ILE A 68 -0.84 8.45 -0.88
CA ILE A 68 -0.34 7.11 -1.16
C ILE A 68 1.18 7.19 -1.31
N ALA A 69 1.92 6.57 -0.40
CA ALA A 69 3.37 6.59 -0.44
C ALA A 69 3.92 5.53 -1.38
N ARG A 70 3.44 4.29 -1.28
CA ARG A 70 3.88 3.14 -2.08
C ARG A 70 2.79 2.09 -2.22
N VAL A 71 2.81 1.39 -3.35
CA VAL A 71 2.12 0.11 -3.55
C VAL A 71 3.20 -0.93 -3.81
N LEU A 72 3.28 -1.94 -2.95
CA LEU A 72 4.32 -2.98 -3.02
C LEU A 72 3.67 -4.34 -3.22
N HIS A 73 4.30 -5.21 -4.01
CA HIS A 73 3.93 -6.62 -4.03
C HIS A 73 4.39 -7.25 -2.71
N GLY A 74 3.57 -8.07 -2.07
CA GLY A 74 3.84 -8.70 -0.77
C GLY A 74 4.98 -9.72 -0.74
N ARG A 75 5.60 -9.96 -1.90
CA ARG A 75 6.85 -10.74 -2.04
C ARG A 75 8.08 -9.84 -1.89
N GLN A 76 7.91 -8.52 -1.95
CA GLN A 76 8.95 -7.54 -1.67
C GLN A 76 9.03 -7.37 -0.14
N ASN A 77 10.25 -7.39 0.40
CA ASN A 77 10.48 -7.08 1.81
C ASN A 77 10.15 -5.61 2.06
N TRP A 78 8.91 -5.36 2.48
CA TRP A 78 8.36 -4.01 2.61
C TRP A 78 9.19 -3.15 3.57
N ILE A 79 9.69 -3.71 4.68
CA ILE A 79 10.54 -3.02 5.67
C ILE A 79 11.75 -2.35 5.00
N GLN A 80 12.42 -3.03 4.06
CA GLN A 80 13.58 -2.49 3.35
C GLN A 80 13.21 -1.58 2.18
N SER A 81 12.02 -1.77 1.60
CA SER A 81 11.58 -1.05 0.39
C SER A 81 10.87 0.28 0.66
N ILE A 82 10.29 0.47 1.85
CA ILE A 82 9.59 1.71 2.21
C ILE A 82 10.49 2.75 2.89
N PHE A 83 11.67 2.36 3.40
CA PHE A 83 12.64 3.25 4.06
C PHE A 83 14.04 3.29 3.41
N PRO A 84 14.20 3.57 2.11
CA PRO A 84 15.52 3.88 1.59
C PRO A 84 15.91 5.30 2.03
N ILE A 85 16.93 5.37 2.89
CA ILE A 85 17.78 6.52 3.24
C ILE A 85 17.21 7.50 4.30
N TYR A 86 17.58 7.29 5.57
CA TYR A 86 18.03 8.38 6.45
C TYR A 86 19.34 7.98 7.13
N GLY A 87 20.36 7.87 6.30
CA GLY A 87 21.78 7.87 6.65
C GLY A 87 22.49 8.92 5.81
N LYS A 88 22.01 10.16 5.85
CA LYS A 88 22.80 11.35 5.49
C LYS A 88 22.38 12.53 6.36
N LYS A 89 23.00 12.60 7.53
CA LYS A 89 23.77 13.79 7.93
C LYS A 89 24.86 13.37 8.89
#